data_AF-A0A353DQW3-F1
#
_entry.id   AF-A0A353DQW3-F1
#
_cell.length_a   1.000
_cell.length_b   1.000
_cell.length_c   1.000
_cell.angle_alpha   90.00
_cell.angle_beta   90.00
_cell.angle_gamma   90.00
#
_symmetry.space_group_name_H-M   'P 1'
#
loop_
_entity.id
_entity.type
_entity.pdbx_description
1 polymer ?
#
loop_
_entity_poly.entity_id
_entity_poly.type
_entity_poly.pdbx_seq_one_letter_code
_entity_poly.pdbx_strand_id
1 'polypeptide(L)'
;MLYDAESGNLSITAGGDAMITRKLSVHKEEKFLDLIELFRSSDVGYVNLEMLMHNFEHSPGSAGGTFTGSDPSNLAELTWSGINLVSTANNHSHDYG
;
A
#
# COMPACT_ATOMS: atom_id res chain seq x y z
N MET A 1 10.97 9.56 33.76
CA MET A 1 10.36 10.00 32.48
C MET A 1 9.76 8.73 31.91
N LEU A 2 8.43 8.66 31.76
CA LEU A 2 7.83 7.50 31.09
C LEU A 2 8.19 7.62 29.61
N TYR A 3 8.74 6.56 29.01
CA TYR A 3 8.89 6.52 27.56
C TYR A 3 7.50 6.44 26.92
N ASP A 4 7.29 7.01 25.74
CA ASP A 4 5.98 6.93 25.06
C ASP A 4 5.52 5.47 24.88
N ALA A 5 6.47 4.55 24.66
CA ALA A 5 6.22 3.11 24.61
C ALA A 5 5.63 2.52 25.91
N GLU A 6 5.90 3.11 27.06
CA GLU A 6 5.37 2.66 28.36
C GLU A 6 3.89 3.06 28.56
N SER A 7 3.34 3.95 27.72
CA SER A 7 1.91 4.28 27.72
C SER A 7 1.04 3.15 27.17
N GLY A 8 1.60 2.24 26.37
CA GLY A 8 0.89 1.12 25.76
C GLY A 8 -0.13 1.49 24.68
N ASN A 9 -0.16 2.75 24.24
CA ASN A 9 -1.04 3.19 23.15
C ASN A 9 -0.50 2.73 21.79
N LEU A 10 -1.39 2.33 20.89
CA LEU A 10 -1.08 1.97 19.50
C LEU A 10 -2.06 2.68 18.57
N SER A 11 -1.53 3.36 17.55
CA SER A 11 -2.29 4.03 16.51
C SER A 11 -2.17 3.29 15.18
N ILE A 12 -3.31 3.09 14.51
CA ILE A 12 -3.38 2.38 13.24
C ILE A 12 -4.21 3.20 12.27
N THR A 13 -3.64 3.50 11.11
CA THR A 13 -4.37 4.00 9.95
C THR A 13 -4.53 2.87 8.94
N ALA A 14 -5.77 2.60 8.53
CA ALA A 14 -6.10 1.55 7.59
C ALA A 14 -6.79 2.15 6.34
N GLY A 15 -6.25 1.82 5.17
CA GLY A 15 -6.88 2.04 3.88
C GLY A 15 -7.44 0.73 3.30
N GLY A 16 -8.35 0.87 2.34
CA GLY A 16 -8.85 -0.26 1.55
C GLY A 16 -7.86 -0.69 0.47
N ASP A 17 -8.37 -0.97 -0.72
CA ASP A 17 -7.59 -1.48 -1.84
C ASP A 17 -6.62 -0.42 -2.38
N ALA A 18 -5.32 -0.71 -2.23
CA ALA A 18 -4.23 0.06 -2.80
C ALA A 18 -3.92 -0.46 -4.20
N MET A 19 -4.49 0.20 -5.20
CA MET A 19 -4.20 -0.04 -6.60
C MET A 19 -3.18 0.99 -7.13
N ILE A 20 -1.90 0.80 -6.80
CA ILE A 20 -0.85 1.77 -7.08
C ILE A 20 -0.12 1.45 -8.40
N THR A 21 -0.40 2.20 -9.46
CA THR A 21 0.26 2.04 -10.78
C THR A 21 1.17 3.22 -11.15
N ARG A 22 1.27 4.22 -10.28
CA ARG A 22 2.01 5.47 -10.49
C ARG A 22 2.65 5.93 -9.20
N LYS A 23 3.71 6.73 -9.34
CA LYS A 23 4.36 7.38 -8.22
C LYS A 23 3.40 8.30 -7.46
N LEU A 24 3.41 8.20 -6.15
CA LEU A 24 2.61 9.03 -5.24
C LEU A 24 3.38 10.30 -4.87
N SER A 25 4.68 10.19 -4.69
CA SER A 25 5.59 11.23 -4.22
C SER A 25 5.72 12.46 -5.11
N VAL A 26 5.21 12.38 -6.34
CA VAL A 26 5.19 13.52 -7.29
C VAL A 26 4.06 14.51 -7.01
N HIS A 27 3.01 14.06 -6.31
CA HIS A 27 1.83 14.85 -5.98
C HIS A 27 2.09 15.76 -4.78
N LYS A 28 1.55 16.98 -4.85
CA LYS A 28 1.81 18.07 -3.88
C LYS A 28 0.55 18.78 -3.42
N GLU A 29 -0.60 18.30 -3.87
CA GLU A 29 -1.90 18.83 -3.51
C GLU A 29 -2.12 18.67 -2.00
N GLU A 30 -2.48 19.76 -1.33
CA GLU A 30 -2.60 19.81 0.15
C GLU A 30 -3.45 18.67 0.71
N LYS A 31 -4.67 18.49 0.18
CA LYS A 31 -5.58 17.42 0.61
C LYS A 31 -5.01 16.01 0.41
N PHE A 32 -4.15 15.82 -0.59
CA PHE A 32 -3.48 14.54 -0.79
C PHE A 32 -2.39 14.34 0.26
N LEU A 33 -1.58 15.37 0.52
CA LEU A 33 -0.55 15.32 1.56
C LEU A 33 -1.14 15.15 2.96
N ASP A 34 -2.31 15.71 3.25
CA ASP A 34 -3.04 15.49 4.51
C ASP A 34 -3.40 14.01 4.72
N LEU A 35 -3.82 13.32 3.65
CA LEU A 35 -4.07 11.88 3.69
C LEU A 35 -2.78 11.10 3.95
N ILE A 36 -1.67 11.48 3.30
CA ILE A 36 -0.36 10.85 3.52
C ILE A 36 0.09 11.05 4.96
N GLU A 37 -0.14 12.22 5.54
CA GLU A 37 0.24 12.52 6.92
C GLU A 37 -0.53 11.67 7.95
N LEU A 38 -1.78 11.29 7.65
CA LEU A 38 -2.54 10.36 8.49
C LEU A 38 -1.81 9.00 8.64
N PHE A 39 -1.27 8.47 7.53
CA PHE A 39 -0.47 7.25 7.56
C PHE A 39 0.87 7.46 8.27
N ARG A 40 1.59 8.54 7.96
CA ARG A 40 2.91 8.82 8.56
C ARG A 40 2.89 9.10 10.06
N SER A 41 1.79 9.63 10.57
CA SER A 41 1.62 9.94 11.99
C SER A 41 1.15 8.73 12.82
N SER A 42 0.86 7.60 12.19
CA SER A 42 0.43 6.37 12.85
C SER A 42 1.60 5.40 13.06
N ASP A 43 1.51 4.55 14.08
CA ASP A 43 2.49 3.48 14.31
C ASP A 43 2.42 2.42 13.20
N VAL A 44 1.19 2.13 12.73
CA VAL A 44 0.93 1.20 11.62
C VAL A 44 0.11 1.87 10.54
N GLY A 45 0.66 1.87 9.33
CA GLY A 45 -0.05 2.23 8.10
C GLY A 45 -0.36 0.97 7.30
N TYR A 46 -1.63 0.57 7.26
CA TYR A 46 -2.10 -0.65 6.60
C TYR A 46 -2.91 -0.35 5.35
N VAL A 47 -2.72 -1.15 4.29
CA VAL A 47 -3.63 -1.22 3.13
C VAL A 47 -3.76 -2.65 2.62
N ASN A 48 -4.84 -2.92 1.88
CA ASN A 48 -4.93 -4.13 1.09
C ASN A 48 -4.21 -3.93 -0.26
N LEU A 49 -3.08 -4.61 -0.50
CA LEU A 49 -2.37 -4.49 -1.77
C LEU A 49 -3.05 -5.35 -2.84
N GLU A 50 -4.11 -4.82 -3.43
CA GLU A 50 -5.03 -5.52 -4.34
C GLU A 50 -4.51 -5.59 -5.79
N MET A 51 -3.21 -5.89 -5.96
CA MET A 51 -2.57 -6.16 -7.26
C MET A 51 -1.21 -6.84 -7.07
N LEU A 52 -0.72 -7.48 -8.12
CA LEU A 52 0.60 -8.11 -8.11
C LEU A 52 1.71 -7.11 -8.49
N MET A 53 2.84 -7.18 -7.77
CA MET A 53 4.04 -6.38 -8.04
C MET A 53 5.04 -7.23 -8.82
N HIS A 54 5.19 -6.99 -10.12
CA HIS A 54 5.87 -7.91 -11.02
C HIS A 54 6.31 -7.23 -12.33
N ASN A 55 7.28 -7.83 -13.04
CA ASN A 55 7.73 -7.38 -14.37
C ASN A 55 7.18 -8.29 -15.49
N PHE A 56 5.96 -8.83 -15.29
CA PHE A 56 5.31 -9.76 -16.22
C PHE A 56 6.13 -11.03 -16.49
N GLU A 57 6.79 -11.56 -15.45
CA GLU A 57 7.57 -12.81 -15.52
C GLU A 57 6.68 -14.04 -15.79
N HIS A 58 5.39 -13.94 -15.50
CA HIS A 58 4.39 -14.98 -15.71
C HIS A 58 3.28 -14.50 -16.65
N SER A 59 2.66 -15.45 -17.37
CA SER A 59 1.46 -15.16 -18.17
C SER A 59 0.26 -14.80 -17.28
N PRO A 60 -0.75 -14.11 -17.83
CA PRO A 60 -2.02 -13.93 -17.14
C PRO A 60 -2.59 -15.25 -16.63
N GLY A 61 -3.08 -15.26 -15.40
CA GLY A 61 -3.62 -16.41 -14.70
C GLY A 61 -5.11 -16.62 -14.98
N SER A 62 -5.79 -17.30 -14.05
CA SER A 62 -7.22 -17.66 -14.19
C SER A 62 -8.18 -16.77 -13.40
N ALA A 63 -7.73 -15.62 -12.88
CA ALA A 63 -8.57 -14.72 -12.07
C ALA A 63 -9.87 -14.28 -12.76
N GLY A 64 -9.84 -14.16 -14.09
CA GLY A 64 -10.96 -13.64 -14.88
C GLY A 64 -11.13 -12.13 -14.71
N GLY A 65 -11.67 -11.44 -15.71
CA GLY A 65 -11.81 -9.98 -15.67
C GLY A 65 -10.51 -9.24 -16.01
N THR A 66 -10.25 -8.12 -15.33
CA THR A 66 -9.07 -7.27 -15.59
C THR A 66 -7.89 -7.75 -14.76
N PHE A 67 -6.80 -8.10 -15.45
CA PHE A 67 -5.53 -8.41 -14.81
C PHE A 67 -4.83 -7.12 -14.34
N THR A 68 -4.50 -7.07 -13.06
CA THR A 68 -3.91 -5.93 -12.38
C THR A 68 -2.47 -6.25 -11.99
N GLY A 69 -1.59 -5.32 -12.33
CA GLY A 69 -0.17 -5.46 -12.11
C GLY A 69 0.47 -4.10 -11.95
N SER A 70 1.54 -4.04 -11.20
CA SER A 70 2.31 -2.83 -11.01
C SER A 70 3.81 -3.11 -10.96
N ASP A 71 4.57 -2.12 -11.41
CA ASP A 71 6.04 -2.15 -11.34
C ASP A 71 6.48 -2.28 -9.88
N PRO A 72 7.36 -3.24 -9.52
CA PRO A 72 7.82 -3.42 -8.15
C PRO A 72 8.40 -2.15 -7.50
N SER A 73 8.91 -1.19 -8.29
CA SER A 73 9.40 0.09 -7.77
C SER A 73 8.32 0.94 -7.10
N ASN A 74 7.03 0.72 -7.41
CA ASN A 74 5.92 1.41 -6.75
C ASN A 74 5.75 0.97 -5.28
N LEU A 75 6.35 -0.14 -4.83
CA LEU A 75 6.39 -0.48 -3.40
C LEU A 75 7.09 0.60 -2.56
N ALA A 76 8.11 1.27 -3.12
CA ALA A 76 8.80 2.35 -2.43
C ALA A 76 7.89 3.56 -2.17
N GLU A 77 6.85 3.74 -2.98
CA GLU A 77 5.87 4.82 -2.83
C GLU A 77 4.89 4.53 -1.68
N LEU A 78 4.58 3.25 -1.40
CA LEU A 78 3.86 2.85 -0.20
C LEU A 78 4.69 3.13 1.06
N THR A 79 5.98 2.78 1.06
CA THR A 79 6.85 3.12 2.18
C THR A 79 6.97 4.64 2.36
N TRP A 80 7.12 5.40 1.27
CA TRP A 80 7.15 6.86 1.31
C TRP A 80 5.87 7.46 1.91
N SER A 81 4.71 6.86 1.67
CA SER A 81 3.44 7.34 2.22
C SER A 81 3.24 7.00 3.71
N GLY A 82 4.14 6.24 4.34
CA GLY A 82 3.98 5.76 5.71
C GLY A 82 3.25 4.42 5.83
N ILE A 83 2.91 3.77 4.71
CA ILE A 83 2.37 2.41 4.71
C ILE A 83 3.52 1.43 4.97
N ASN A 84 3.39 0.66 6.05
CA ASN A 84 4.41 -0.29 6.52
C ASN A 84 3.88 -1.72 6.70
N LEU A 85 2.58 -1.94 6.46
CA LEU A 85 1.94 -3.24 6.49
C LEU A 85 0.97 -3.38 5.31
N VAL A 86 0.98 -4.52 4.63
CA VAL A 86 0.02 -4.84 3.57
C VAL A 86 -0.50 -6.27 3.71
N SER A 87 -1.75 -6.50 3.30
CA SER A 87 -2.21 -7.86 2.96
C SER A 87 -1.88 -8.19 1.51
N THR A 88 -1.91 -9.48 1.18
CA THR A 88 -1.94 -9.94 -0.21
C THR A 88 -3.30 -9.62 -0.83
N ALA A 89 -3.32 -9.43 -2.16
CA ALA A 89 -4.56 -9.25 -2.91
C ALA A 89 -5.58 -10.34 -2.60
N ASN A 90 -6.87 -10.02 -2.68
CA ASN A 90 -7.96 -10.96 -2.45
C ASN A 90 -8.35 -11.64 -3.77
N ASN A 91 -9.02 -10.94 -4.69
CA ASN A 91 -9.50 -11.50 -5.94
C ASN A 91 -8.47 -11.35 -7.07
N HIS A 92 -7.49 -10.47 -6.90
CA HIS A 92 -6.38 -10.27 -7.83
C HIS A 92 -5.14 -11.12 -7.53
N SER A 93 -5.20 -12.00 -6.51
CA SER A 93 -4.08 -12.88 -6.13
C SER A 93 -3.64 -13.86 -7.23
N HIS A 94 -4.51 -14.14 -8.21
CA HIS A 94 -4.26 -15.07 -9.32
C HIS A 94 -4.27 -14.37 -10.69
N ASP A 95 -3.97 -13.07 -10.72
CA ASP A 95 -3.91 -12.32 -11.97
C ASP A 95 -2.73 -12.75 -12.86
N TYR A 96 -1.62 -13.16 -12.28
CA TYR A 96 -0.45 -13.66 -12.99
C TYR A 96 0.15 -14.87 -12.28
N GLY A 97 0.51 -15.90 -13.05
CA GLY A 97 0.97 -17.20 -12.53
C GLY A 97 -0.09 -18.28 -12.57
#